data_AF-A0A0D7ADI3-F1
#
_entry.id   AF-A0A0D7ADI3-F1
#
_cell.length_a   1.000
_cell.length_b   1.000
_cell.length_c   1.000
_cell.angle_alpha   90.00
_cell.angle_beta   90.00
_cell.angle_gamma   90.00
#
_symmetry.space_group_name_H-M   'P 1'
#
loop_
_entity.id
_entity.type
_entity.pdbx_description
1 polymer ?
#
loop_
_entity_poly.entity_id
_entity_poly.type
_entity_poly.pdbx_seq_one_letter_code
_entity_poly.pdbx_strand_id
1 'polypeptide(L)'
;MSANTDVNHNEDSHSRAEALDLYDIALLMNYERYTIEPRYRHTKLRDFASGIMDFECTNMESYPPWNDALNLLLRQGYRFELPRTKRSSDERDLPSNMLPTPVPAHLSKLSPKQLETLFYQARAHDACYASIALLQFFFALYPPTQPIRIRMANGEIFYSSPVDTGIATYELYEPNVFALGVLNQPSVGRKVACTLHVTGGQDSMPHTVMVFLPDTQDSRLLDEVENGSHPNGVLDLSSMQFGDAGRGLRGRSLFILQPLNEFKVHLESLAQEVEPPYQLADFVRGMPMDRMQWLKAVAQRVKERWDKRKIEHWCGHCGSPGPGLLTCSKCKSAWFCGPDHQKAAWPFHKKYCQ
;
A
#
# COMPACT_ATOMS: atom_id res chain seq x y z
N MET A 1 27.93 46.79 -20.85
CA MET A 1 28.22 45.38 -20.53
C MET A 1 26.99 44.83 -19.84
N SER A 2 26.05 44.30 -20.62
CA SER A 2 24.84 43.65 -20.12
C SER A 2 24.96 42.19 -20.53
N ALA A 3 25.31 41.32 -19.57
CA ALA A 3 25.49 39.90 -19.80
C ALA A 3 24.15 39.17 -19.64
N ASN A 4 23.86 38.34 -20.63
CA ASN A 4 22.74 37.42 -20.76
C ASN A 4 22.39 36.65 -19.47
N THR A 5 21.13 36.74 -19.06
CA THR A 5 20.45 35.77 -18.19
C THR A 5 19.34 35.09 -19.00
N ASP A 6 19.73 34.22 -19.93
CA ASP A 6 18.81 33.39 -20.74
C ASP A 6 19.18 31.89 -20.65
N VAL A 7 19.72 31.47 -19.51
CA VAL A 7 20.08 30.08 -19.21
C VAL A 7 19.35 29.69 -17.93
N ASN A 8 18.14 29.11 -18.03
CA ASN A 8 17.61 28.17 -17.01
C ASN A 8 16.23 27.57 -17.30
N HIS A 9 15.46 28.04 -18.30
CA HIS A 9 14.14 27.44 -18.55
C HIS A 9 14.16 26.06 -19.20
N ASN A 10 15.24 25.67 -19.90
CA ASN A 10 15.30 24.39 -20.60
C ASN A 10 15.71 23.22 -19.68
N GLU A 11 16.60 23.44 -18.71
CA GLU A 11 17.06 22.39 -17.79
C GLU A 11 15.96 21.93 -16.83
N ASP A 12 15.15 22.85 -16.31
CA ASP A 12 14.05 22.53 -15.38
C ASP A 12 12.95 21.68 -16.08
N SER A 13 12.70 21.93 -17.36
CA SER A 13 11.73 21.14 -18.16
C SER A 13 12.18 19.69 -18.41
N HIS A 14 13.48 19.47 -18.60
CA HIS A 14 14.05 18.15 -18.86
C HIS A 14 14.17 17.33 -17.57
N SER A 15 14.55 17.98 -16.45
CA SER A 15 14.58 17.38 -15.12
C SER A 15 13.21 16.85 -14.69
N ARG A 16 12.14 17.61 -14.96
CA ARG A 16 10.76 17.20 -14.64
C ARG A 16 10.21 16.08 -15.53
N ALA A 17 10.75 15.88 -16.73
CA ALA A 17 10.34 14.78 -17.62
C ALA A 17 10.77 13.40 -17.09
N GLU A 18 11.85 13.35 -16.31
CA GLU A 18 12.36 12.13 -15.67
C GLU A 18 12.00 12.05 -14.17
N ALA A 19 11.03 12.85 -13.72
CA ALA A 19 10.53 12.80 -12.33
C ALA A 19 9.94 11.43 -11.97
N LEU A 20 10.16 11.01 -10.72
CA LEU A 20 9.55 9.80 -10.16
C LEU A 20 8.06 10.03 -9.94
N ASP A 21 7.18 9.27 -10.61
CA ASP A 21 5.75 9.42 -10.42
C ASP A 21 5.28 8.64 -9.20
N LEU A 22 4.95 9.33 -8.11
CA LEU A 22 4.67 8.70 -6.82
C LEU A 22 3.50 7.71 -6.87
N TYR A 23 2.47 8.00 -7.69
CA TYR A 23 1.32 7.10 -7.84
C TYR A 23 1.75 5.78 -8.50
N ASP A 24 2.54 5.86 -9.56
CA ASP A 24 3.03 4.68 -10.26
C ASP A 24 4.04 3.89 -9.41
N ILE A 25 4.90 4.58 -8.64
CA ILE A 25 5.80 3.96 -7.67
C ILE A 25 5.01 3.22 -6.58
N ALA A 26 3.94 3.82 -6.05
CA ALA A 26 3.07 3.18 -5.06
C ALA A 26 2.42 1.89 -5.59
N LEU A 27 1.97 1.89 -6.86
CA LEU A 27 1.46 0.68 -7.53
C LEU A 27 2.52 -0.42 -7.59
N LEU A 28 3.72 -0.08 -8.05
CA LEU A 28 4.83 -1.04 -8.17
C LEU A 28 5.29 -1.56 -6.81
N MET A 29 5.36 -0.70 -5.79
CA MET A 29 5.71 -1.10 -4.43
C MET A 29 4.69 -2.06 -3.84
N ASN A 30 3.39 -1.76 -3.96
CA ASN A 30 2.34 -2.67 -3.49
C ASN A 30 2.42 -4.02 -4.20
N TYR A 31 2.60 -4.03 -5.52
CA TYR A 31 2.80 -5.28 -6.27
C TYR A 31 4.04 -6.03 -5.79
N GLU A 32 5.22 -5.40 -5.84
CA GLU A 32 6.49 -6.07 -5.54
C GLU A 32 6.63 -6.49 -4.09
N ARG A 33 6.02 -5.79 -3.14
CA ARG A 33 6.06 -6.16 -1.73
C ARG A 33 5.10 -7.29 -1.41
N TYR A 34 3.82 -7.12 -1.74
CA TYR A 34 2.78 -8.03 -1.24
C TYR A 34 2.74 -9.38 -1.99
N THR A 35 3.18 -9.43 -3.24
CA THR A 35 3.20 -10.68 -4.03
C THR A 35 4.30 -11.67 -3.64
N ILE A 36 5.23 -11.25 -2.77
CA ILE A 36 6.34 -12.05 -2.24
C ILE A 36 6.55 -11.80 -0.74
N GLU A 37 5.52 -11.34 -0.02
CA GLU A 37 5.57 -11.12 1.42
C GLU A 37 5.93 -12.44 2.12
N PRO A 38 7.10 -12.53 2.81
CA PRO A 38 7.63 -13.80 3.32
C PRO A 38 6.67 -14.54 4.24
N ARG A 39 5.91 -13.81 5.08
CA ARG A 39 4.92 -14.38 6.00
C ARG A 39 3.87 -15.23 5.29
N TYR A 40 3.42 -14.79 4.11
CA TYR A 40 2.30 -15.41 3.39
C TYR A 40 2.74 -16.14 2.13
N ARG A 41 4.04 -16.35 1.93
CA ARG A 41 4.59 -16.89 0.70
C ARG A 41 3.97 -18.25 0.38
N HIS A 42 3.36 -18.37 -0.81
CA HIS A 42 2.70 -19.58 -1.32
C HIS A 42 1.49 -20.09 -0.52
N THR A 43 1.05 -19.35 0.48
CA THR A 43 -0.10 -19.73 1.30
C THR A 43 -1.41 -19.63 0.51
N LYS A 44 -2.39 -20.45 0.87
CA LYS A 44 -3.73 -20.44 0.27
C LYS A 44 -4.78 -20.09 1.31
N LEU A 45 -5.74 -19.27 0.92
CA LEU A 45 -6.92 -18.95 1.72
C LEU A 45 -7.77 -20.23 1.86
N ARG A 46 -7.89 -20.73 3.07
CA ARG A 46 -8.67 -21.94 3.40
C ARG A 46 -10.04 -21.60 3.94
N ASP A 47 -10.17 -20.45 4.57
CA ASP A 47 -11.38 -20.07 5.26
C ASP A 47 -11.48 -18.56 5.43
N PHE A 48 -12.71 -18.05 5.46
CA PHE A 48 -13.02 -16.63 5.58
C PHE A 48 -14.29 -16.45 6.41
N ALA A 49 -14.25 -15.52 7.34
CA ALA A 49 -15.34 -15.14 8.21
C ALA A 49 -15.52 -13.62 8.20
N SER A 50 -16.76 -13.15 8.28
CA SER A 50 -17.06 -11.71 8.31
C SER A 50 -18.32 -11.41 9.09
N GLY A 51 -18.30 -10.29 9.79
CA GLY A 51 -19.40 -9.88 10.64
C GLY A 51 -19.69 -10.95 11.69
N ILE A 52 -20.96 -11.29 11.89
CA ILE A 52 -21.38 -12.31 12.85
C ILE A 52 -21.05 -13.75 12.42
N MET A 53 -20.63 -13.98 11.17
CA MET A 53 -20.30 -15.33 10.71
C MET A 53 -18.98 -15.80 11.31
N ASP A 54 -18.91 -17.07 11.70
CA ASP A 54 -17.67 -17.72 12.14
C ASP A 54 -17.02 -18.50 11.01
N PHE A 55 -15.78 -18.93 11.26
CA PHE A 55 -15.02 -19.79 10.37
C PHE A 55 -15.71 -21.15 10.18
N GLU A 56 -15.87 -21.58 8.93
CA GLU A 56 -16.54 -22.85 8.63
C GLU A 56 -15.68 -24.08 8.97
N CYS A 57 -14.35 -23.95 8.89
CA CYS A 57 -13.40 -25.05 8.92
C CYS A 57 -12.49 -25.06 10.17
N THR A 58 -12.78 -24.22 11.17
CA THR A 58 -11.90 -24.00 12.32
C THR A 58 -12.69 -23.90 13.62
N ASN A 59 -12.30 -24.64 14.67
CA ASN A 59 -12.87 -24.42 15.99
C ASN A 59 -12.36 -23.08 16.56
N MET A 60 -13.27 -22.12 16.71
CA MET A 60 -12.98 -20.76 17.17
C MET A 60 -12.83 -20.61 18.70
N GLU A 61 -13.21 -21.63 19.47
CA GLU A 61 -13.00 -21.66 20.93
C GLU A 61 -11.52 -21.51 21.31
N SER A 62 -10.60 -21.75 20.35
CA SER A 62 -9.15 -21.62 20.54
C SER A 62 -8.59 -20.22 20.26
N TYR A 63 -9.41 -19.23 19.88
CA TYR A 63 -8.93 -17.90 19.48
C TYR A 63 -9.65 -16.76 20.23
N PRO A 64 -9.24 -16.45 21.48
CA PRO A 64 -9.88 -15.42 22.31
C PRO A 64 -10.09 -14.07 21.61
N PRO A 65 -9.11 -13.51 20.85
CA PRO A 65 -9.30 -12.21 20.20
C PRO A 65 -10.50 -12.15 19.23
N TRP A 66 -10.89 -13.28 18.63
CA TRP A 66 -12.04 -13.33 17.73
C TRP A 66 -13.39 -13.20 18.46
N ASN A 67 -13.46 -13.80 19.65
CA ASN A 67 -14.67 -13.85 20.46
C ASN A 67 -14.84 -12.58 21.30
N ASP A 68 -13.72 -11.91 21.63
CA ASP A 68 -13.68 -10.70 22.45
C ASP A 68 -13.83 -9.40 21.62
N ALA A 69 -14.01 -9.50 20.30
CA ALA A 69 -14.13 -8.33 19.43
C ALA A 69 -15.38 -7.50 19.75
N LEU A 70 -15.19 -6.26 20.22
CA LEU A 70 -16.26 -5.36 20.65
C LEU A 70 -17.27 -5.03 19.54
N ASN A 71 -16.79 -4.91 18.30
CA ASN A 71 -17.62 -4.61 17.13
C ASN A 71 -17.73 -5.80 16.18
N LEU A 72 -18.64 -6.73 16.50
CA LEU A 72 -18.88 -7.95 15.72
C LEU A 72 -19.34 -7.68 14.28
N LEU A 73 -19.83 -6.48 13.95
CA LEU A 73 -20.35 -6.19 12.60
C LEU A 73 -19.25 -5.88 11.59
N LEU A 74 -18.09 -5.42 12.05
CA LEU A 74 -16.97 -5.02 11.20
C LEU A 74 -15.74 -5.93 11.35
N ARG A 75 -15.90 -7.08 12.02
CA ARG A 75 -14.84 -8.09 12.12
C ARG A 75 -14.66 -8.87 10.81
N GLN A 76 -13.41 -9.13 10.46
CA GLN A 76 -13.02 -9.97 9.32
C GLN A 76 -11.95 -10.96 9.75
N GLY A 77 -12.13 -12.22 9.38
CA GLY A 77 -11.24 -13.32 9.72
C GLY A 77 -10.82 -14.06 8.46
N TYR A 78 -9.53 -14.36 8.32
CA TYR A 78 -9.04 -15.16 7.20
C TYR A 78 -7.98 -16.13 7.67
N ARG A 79 -8.09 -17.37 7.17
CA ARG A 79 -7.16 -18.46 7.48
C ARG A 79 -6.36 -18.83 6.24
N PHE A 80 -5.06 -18.69 6.34
CA PHE A 80 -4.10 -19.08 5.32
C PHE A 80 -3.35 -20.35 5.73
N GLU A 81 -3.11 -21.23 4.77
CA GLU A 81 -2.33 -22.45 4.98
C GLU A 81 -1.30 -22.61 3.87
N LEU A 82 -0.07 -22.96 4.23
CA LEU A 82 0.95 -23.33 3.26
C LEU A 82 0.69 -24.76 2.74
N PRO A 83 0.46 -24.97 1.43
CA PRO A 83 0.24 -26.29 0.89
C PRO A 83 1.52 -27.14 0.97
N ARG A 84 1.36 -28.47 1.07
CA ARG A 84 2.50 -29.42 1.16
C ARG A 84 3.29 -29.60 -0.15
N THR A 85 2.78 -29.07 -1.26
CA THR A 85 3.39 -29.23 -2.58
C THR A 85 4.58 -28.30 -2.76
N LYS A 86 5.70 -28.80 -3.32
CA LYS A 86 6.83 -27.95 -3.73
C LYS A 86 6.36 -26.89 -4.73
N ARG A 87 6.79 -25.65 -4.51
CA ARG A 87 6.50 -24.51 -5.38
C ARG A 87 7.80 -23.88 -5.89
N SER A 88 7.73 -23.28 -7.07
CA SER A 88 8.83 -22.46 -7.58
C SER A 88 8.99 -21.23 -6.71
N SER A 89 10.24 -20.91 -6.33
CA SER A 89 10.56 -19.67 -5.61
C SER A 89 10.08 -18.42 -6.35
N ASP A 90 9.93 -18.51 -7.67
CA ASP A 90 9.69 -17.38 -8.57
C ASP A 90 8.19 -17.11 -8.80
N GLU A 91 7.30 -18.06 -8.45
CA GLU A 91 5.85 -17.95 -8.70
C GLU A 91 5.22 -16.88 -7.79
N ARG A 92 4.83 -15.72 -8.30
CA ARG A 92 4.19 -14.65 -7.51
C ARG A 92 2.89 -15.10 -6.84
N ASP A 93 2.66 -14.68 -5.59
CA ASP A 93 1.36 -14.81 -4.95
C ASP A 93 0.47 -13.67 -5.42
N LEU A 94 -0.73 -13.99 -5.90
CA LEU A 94 -1.68 -13.05 -6.48
C LEU A 94 -3.08 -13.31 -5.91
N PRO A 95 -3.97 -12.30 -5.88
CA PRO A 95 -5.38 -12.51 -5.57
C PRO A 95 -6.03 -13.61 -6.43
N SER A 96 -5.62 -13.74 -7.70
CA SER A 96 -6.14 -14.74 -8.63
C SER A 96 -5.66 -16.16 -8.36
N ASN A 97 -4.58 -16.36 -7.60
CA ASN A 97 -4.03 -17.69 -7.31
C ASN A 97 -4.03 -18.03 -5.81
N MET A 98 -4.62 -17.19 -4.95
CA MET A 98 -4.61 -17.40 -3.50
C MET A 98 -5.57 -18.49 -3.01
N LEU A 99 -6.48 -18.97 -3.86
CA LEU A 99 -7.41 -20.05 -3.51
C LEU A 99 -6.77 -21.44 -3.74
N PRO A 100 -7.09 -22.45 -2.91
CA PRO A 100 -6.62 -23.81 -3.12
C PRO A 100 -7.34 -24.48 -4.31
N THR A 101 -6.78 -25.60 -4.77
CA THR A 101 -7.40 -26.44 -5.80
C THR A 101 -7.67 -27.84 -5.23
N PRO A 102 -8.91 -28.35 -5.27
CA PRO A 102 -10.14 -27.67 -5.72
C PRO A 102 -10.53 -26.49 -4.79
N VAL A 103 -11.28 -25.53 -5.32
CA VAL A 103 -11.76 -24.36 -4.56
C VAL A 103 -12.95 -24.76 -3.68
N PRO A 104 -12.90 -24.54 -2.36
CA PRO A 104 -14.03 -24.76 -1.45
C PRO A 104 -15.27 -23.96 -1.85
N ALA A 105 -16.46 -24.54 -1.65
CA ALA A 105 -17.73 -23.95 -2.09
C ALA A 105 -18.07 -22.60 -1.41
N HIS A 106 -17.60 -22.38 -0.18
CA HIS A 106 -17.79 -21.10 0.50
C HIS A 106 -16.87 -20.00 -0.06
N LEU A 107 -15.66 -20.37 -0.49
CA LEU A 107 -14.70 -19.43 -1.10
C LEU A 107 -14.99 -19.14 -2.57
N SER A 108 -15.64 -20.05 -3.30
CA SER A 108 -15.98 -19.84 -4.72
C SER A 108 -16.98 -18.71 -4.96
N LYS A 109 -17.64 -18.23 -3.90
CA LYS A 109 -18.60 -17.11 -3.93
C LYS A 109 -17.91 -15.74 -3.83
N LEU A 110 -16.63 -15.70 -3.48
CA LEU A 110 -15.89 -14.44 -3.34
C LEU A 110 -15.66 -13.81 -4.70
N SER A 111 -16.06 -12.55 -4.83
CA SER A 111 -15.79 -11.74 -6.03
C SER A 111 -14.28 -11.44 -6.16
N PRO A 112 -13.79 -11.11 -7.36
CA PRO A 112 -12.40 -10.68 -7.55
C PRO A 112 -11.98 -9.53 -6.63
N LYS A 113 -12.85 -8.52 -6.41
CA LYS A 113 -12.58 -7.42 -5.48
C LYS A 113 -12.42 -7.91 -4.05
N GLN A 114 -13.27 -8.84 -3.59
CA GLN A 114 -13.16 -9.41 -2.25
C GLN A 114 -11.85 -10.19 -2.09
N LEU A 115 -11.48 -11.03 -3.06
CA LEU A 115 -10.20 -11.73 -3.04
C LEU A 115 -9.02 -10.77 -2.99
N GLU A 116 -9.06 -9.69 -3.77
CA GLU A 116 -8.05 -8.64 -3.74
C GLU A 116 -7.98 -7.96 -2.36
N THR A 117 -9.12 -7.57 -1.77
CA THR A 117 -9.15 -6.97 -0.43
C THR A 117 -8.54 -7.91 0.61
N LEU A 118 -8.97 -9.17 0.64
CA LEU A 118 -8.47 -10.17 1.59
C LEU A 118 -6.96 -10.43 1.40
N PHE A 119 -6.50 -10.47 0.14
CA PHE A 119 -5.09 -10.68 -0.18
C PHE A 119 -4.20 -9.60 0.44
N TYR A 120 -4.56 -8.33 0.21
CA TYR A 120 -3.77 -7.19 0.67
C TYR A 120 -3.95 -6.94 2.16
N GLN A 121 -5.17 -7.06 2.70
CA GLN A 121 -5.44 -6.87 4.12
C GLN A 121 -4.63 -7.81 4.99
N ALA A 122 -4.60 -9.10 4.66
CA ALA A 122 -3.82 -10.10 5.38
C ALA A 122 -2.34 -9.75 5.46
N ARG A 123 -1.79 -9.25 4.35
CA ARG A 123 -0.36 -8.94 4.23
C ARG A 123 0.00 -7.55 4.74
N ALA A 124 -1.00 -6.67 4.88
CA ALA A 124 -0.85 -5.31 5.38
C ALA A 124 -0.85 -5.21 6.92
N HIS A 125 -1.07 -6.31 7.65
CA HIS A 125 -0.95 -6.29 9.11
C HIS A 125 0.44 -5.78 9.54
N ASP A 126 0.44 -4.72 10.36
CA ASP A 126 1.63 -4.05 10.89
C ASP A 126 2.59 -3.65 9.75
N ALA A 127 2.02 -3.18 8.65
CA ALA A 127 2.76 -2.86 7.44
C ALA A 127 3.30 -1.44 7.43
N CYS A 128 2.83 -0.52 8.28
CA CYS A 128 3.11 0.91 8.21
C CYS A 128 4.63 1.18 8.22
N TYR A 129 5.35 0.73 9.24
CA TYR A 129 6.82 0.92 9.31
C TYR A 129 7.57 0.27 8.14
N ALA A 130 7.13 -0.91 7.68
CA ALA A 130 7.73 -1.55 6.51
C ALA A 130 7.41 -0.83 5.20
N SER A 131 6.26 -0.16 5.08
CA SER A 131 5.91 0.72 3.95
C SER A 131 6.85 1.93 3.89
N ILE A 132 7.05 2.58 5.04
CA ILE A 132 7.92 3.75 5.16
C ILE A 132 9.37 3.37 4.86
N ALA A 133 9.88 2.31 5.49
CA ALA A 133 11.24 1.84 5.21
C ALA A 133 11.44 1.47 3.74
N LEU A 134 10.43 0.87 3.09
CA LEU A 134 10.48 0.57 1.66
C LEU A 134 10.62 1.83 0.80
N LEU A 135 9.84 2.88 1.09
CA LEU A 135 9.94 4.18 0.43
C LEU A 135 11.33 4.80 0.64
N GLN A 136 11.85 4.77 1.87
CA GLN A 136 13.18 5.29 2.19
C GLN A 136 14.30 4.56 1.45
N PHE A 137 14.25 3.22 1.42
CA PHE A 137 15.23 2.44 0.65
C PHE A 137 15.12 2.69 -0.84
N PHE A 138 13.91 2.88 -1.38
CA PHE A 138 13.73 3.21 -2.78
C PHE A 138 14.29 4.59 -3.13
N PHE A 139 13.98 5.63 -2.33
CA PHE A 139 14.51 6.97 -2.57
C PHE A 139 16.03 7.06 -2.39
N ALA A 140 16.62 6.25 -1.50
CA ALA A 140 18.08 6.15 -1.38
C ALA A 140 18.78 5.58 -2.63
N LEU A 141 18.05 5.02 -3.60
CA LEU A 141 18.59 4.58 -4.90
C LEU A 141 18.67 5.72 -5.94
N TYR A 142 18.26 6.93 -5.58
CA TYR A 142 18.28 8.12 -6.43
C TYR A 142 19.04 9.27 -5.75
N PRO A 143 19.45 10.30 -6.50
CA PRO A 143 19.98 11.52 -5.90
C PRO A 143 18.98 12.14 -4.90
N PRO A 144 19.45 12.77 -3.81
CA PRO A 144 18.56 13.38 -2.80
C PRO A 144 17.63 14.47 -3.37
N THR A 145 18.01 15.09 -4.48
CA THR A 145 17.25 16.13 -5.19
C THR A 145 16.42 15.59 -6.36
N GLN A 146 16.33 14.27 -6.52
CA GLN A 146 15.54 13.66 -7.59
C GLN A 146 14.08 14.15 -7.52
N PRO A 147 13.55 14.80 -8.57
CA PRO A 147 12.17 15.27 -8.54
C PRO A 147 11.19 14.11 -8.39
N ILE A 148 10.24 14.26 -7.48
CA ILE A 148 9.11 13.36 -7.27
C ILE A 148 7.85 14.09 -7.70
N ARG A 149 7.17 13.58 -8.74
CA ARG A 149 5.88 14.09 -9.18
C ARG A 149 4.76 13.42 -8.40
N ILE A 150 3.91 14.22 -7.77
CA ILE A 150 2.80 13.76 -6.96
C ILE A 150 1.50 14.17 -7.62
N ARG A 151 0.76 13.16 -8.11
CA ARG A 151 -0.54 13.32 -8.77
C ARG A 151 -1.65 12.94 -7.80
N MET A 152 -2.54 13.88 -7.49
CA MET A 152 -3.62 13.69 -6.52
C MET A 152 -4.97 13.34 -7.17
N ALA A 153 -5.84 12.65 -6.43
CA ALA A 153 -7.16 12.25 -6.93
C ALA A 153 -8.06 13.42 -7.36
N ASN A 154 -7.89 14.58 -6.73
CA ASN A 154 -8.60 15.81 -7.06
C ASN A 154 -8.17 16.40 -8.43
N GLY A 155 -6.99 16.01 -8.94
CA GLY A 155 -6.39 16.48 -10.19
C GLY A 155 -5.18 17.39 -9.97
N GLU A 156 -4.88 17.78 -8.73
CA GLU A 156 -3.70 18.57 -8.39
C GLU A 156 -2.42 17.79 -8.68
N ILE A 157 -1.38 18.54 -9.03
CA ILE A 157 -0.03 18.03 -9.24
C ILE A 157 0.91 18.96 -8.49
N PHE A 158 1.77 18.41 -7.64
CA PHE A 158 2.92 19.13 -7.10
C PHE A 158 4.17 18.26 -7.18
N TYR A 159 5.32 18.90 -6.98
CA TYR A 159 6.61 18.23 -6.96
C TYR A 159 7.20 18.29 -5.56
N SER A 160 7.96 17.26 -5.22
CA SER A 160 8.70 17.12 -3.97
C SER A 160 10.06 16.50 -4.29
N SER A 161 10.87 16.21 -3.28
CA SER A 161 12.13 15.49 -3.42
C SER A 161 12.28 14.48 -2.27
N PRO A 162 13.18 13.49 -2.37
CA PRO A 162 13.50 12.59 -1.26
C PRO A 162 13.80 13.29 0.07
N VAL A 163 14.44 14.46 0.05
CA VAL A 163 14.78 15.22 1.27
C VAL A 163 13.59 16.01 1.82
N ASP A 164 12.57 16.26 1.01
CA ASP A 164 11.34 16.98 1.39
C ASP A 164 10.22 16.00 1.79
N THR A 165 10.60 14.91 2.47
CA THR A 165 9.67 13.90 3.00
C THR A 165 9.74 13.82 4.51
N GLY A 166 8.64 13.44 5.14
CA GLY A 166 8.56 13.20 6.58
C GLY A 166 7.77 11.95 6.91
N ILE A 167 7.86 11.51 8.16
CA ILE A 167 7.04 10.43 8.72
C ILE A 167 6.04 11.06 9.68
N ALA A 168 4.76 10.74 9.56
CA ALA A 168 3.74 11.13 10.54
C ALA A 168 3.11 9.88 11.16
N THR A 169 3.10 9.80 12.49
CA THR A 169 2.45 8.72 13.24
C THR A 169 1.23 9.24 13.98
N TYR A 170 0.07 8.68 13.68
CA TYR A 170 -1.21 8.96 14.32
C TYR A 170 -1.53 7.85 15.31
N GLU A 171 -2.13 8.18 16.45
CA GLU A 171 -2.72 7.17 17.33
C GLU A 171 -4.21 7.03 16.99
N LEU A 172 -4.64 5.80 16.69
CA LEU A 172 -6.02 5.47 16.38
C LEU A 172 -6.66 4.78 17.59
N TYR A 173 -7.62 5.43 18.23
CA TYR A 173 -8.32 4.88 19.39
C TYR A 173 -9.63 4.21 18.99
N GLU A 174 -9.85 3.03 19.57
CA GLU A 174 -10.97 2.14 19.28
C GLU A 174 -11.19 1.96 17.77
N PRO A 175 -10.26 1.32 17.05
CA PRO A 175 -10.39 1.14 15.61
C PRO A 175 -11.71 0.45 15.24
N ASN A 176 -12.43 1.02 14.26
CA ASN A 176 -13.72 0.53 13.81
C ASN A 176 -13.65 -0.84 13.12
N VAL A 177 -12.44 -1.24 12.68
CA VAL A 177 -12.21 -2.48 11.94
C VAL A 177 -11.39 -3.44 12.79
N PHE A 178 -11.91 -4.66 12.95
CA PHE A 178 -11.17 -5.77 13.53
C PHE A 178 -10.80 -6.77 12.43
N ALA A 179 -9.51 -7.08 12.27
CA ALA A 179 -9.07 -8.09 11.31
C ALA A 179 -8.18 -9.15 11.98
N LEU A 180 -8.51 -10.42 11.79
CA LEU A 180 -7.75 -11.58 12.27
C LEU A 180 -7.20 -12.41 11.11
N GLY A 181 -5.89 -12.42 10.98
CA GLY A 181 -5.15 -13.35 10.13
C GLY A 181 -4.66 -14.55 10.91
N VAL A 182 -5.07 -15.74 10.49
CA VAL A 182 -4.58 -17.02 11.01
C VAL A 182 -3.68 -17.65 9.97
N LEU A 183 -2.39 -17.80 10.27
CA LEU A 183 -1.42 -18.44 9.39
C LEU A 183 -1.01 -19.80 9.95
N ASN A 184 -1.39 -20.87 9.24
CA ASN A 184 -0.97 -22.22 9.56
C ASN A 184 0.27 -22.60 8.76
N GLN A 185 1.35 -22.91 9.48
CA GLN A 185 2.57 -23.45 8.89
C GLN A 185 2.63 -24.96 9.08
N PRO A 186 3.06 -25.73 8.05
CA PRO A 186 3.32 -27.15 8.18
C PRO A 186 4.42 -27.32 9.22
N SER A 187 4.09 -28.05 10.27
CA SER A 187 4.99 -28.28 11.38
C SER A 187 6.01 -29.36 11.07
N VAL A 188 7.24 -29.15 11.56
CA VAL A 188 8.22 -30.23 11.72
C VAL A 188 7.86 -30.98 13.00
N GLY A 189 6.96 -31.97 12.90
CA GLY A 189 6.50 -32.81 14.04
C GLY A 189 4.98 -32.83 14.26
N ARG A 190 4.53 -33.08 15.50
CA ARG A 190 3.09 -33.27 15.86
C ARG A 190 2.30 -31.99 16.20
N LYS A 191 2.93 -30.80 16.30
CA LYS A 191 2.23 -29.55 16.67
C LYS A 191 2.21 -28.57 15.51
N VAL A 192 1.04 -28.30 14.91
CA VAL A 192 0.88 -27.26 13.88
C VAL A 192 1.23 -25.90 14.51
N ALA A 193 2.21 -25.21 13.94
CA ALA A 193 2.53 -23.84 14.35
C ALA A 193 1.48 -22.90 13.72
N CYS A 194 0.82 -22.13 14.56
CA CYS A 194 -0.18 -21.15 14.17
C CYS A 194 0.33 -19.76 14.57
N THR A 195 0.41 -18.84 13.62
CA THR A 195 0.70 -17.43 13.88
C THR A 195 -0.57 -16.62 13.72
N LEU A 196 -0.84 -15.74 14.69
CA LEU A 196 -1.98 -14.83 14.66
C LEU A 196 -1.49 -13.42 14.35
N HIS A 197 -2.26 -12.74 13.51
CA HIS A 197 -2.06 -11.35 13.13
C HIS A 197 -3.37 -10.62 13.40
N VAL A 198 -3.37 -9.59 14.24
CA VAL A 198 -4.57 -8.88 14.69
C VAL A 198 -4.42 -7.39 14.41
N THR A 199 -5.35 -6.82 13.65
CA THR A 199 -5.48 -5.37 13.44
C THR A 199 -6.75 -4.89 14.14
N GLY A 200 -6.66 -3.79 14.89
CA GLY A 200 -7.80 -3.21 15.61
C GLY A 200 -8.33 -4.07 16.77
N GLY A 201 -7.51 -4.93 17.35
CA GLY A 201 -7.86 -5.73 18.53
C GLY A 201 -7.43 -5.12 19.87
N GLN A 202 -6.91 -3.90 19.86
CA GLN A 202 -6.44 -3.15 21.02
C GLN A 202 -7.24 -1.84 21.14
N ASP A 203 -7.26 -1.26 22.34
CA ASP A 203 -7.94 0.03 22.62
C ASP A 203 -7.34 1.17 21.79
N SER A 204 -6.07 1.07 21.42
CA SER A 204 -5.43 2.00 20.50
C SER A 204 -4.41 1.29 19.62
N MET A 205 -4.06 1.91 18.48
CA MET A 205 -2.93 1.47 17.67
C MET A 205 -2.25 2.64 16.95
N PRO A 206 -0.91 2.63 16.84
CA PRO A 206 -0.20 3.60 16.02
C PRO A 206 -0.38 3.29 14.54
N HIS A 207 -0.55 4.33 13.73
CA HIS A 207 -0.60 4.25 12.28
C HIS A 207 0.32 5.29 11.64
N THR A 208 1.35 4.80 10.95
CA THR A 208 2.44 5.63 10.43
C THR A 208 2.38 5.75 8.90
N VAL A 209 2.52 6.98 8.39
CA VAL A 209 2.45 7.32 6.96
C VAL A 209 3.59 8.22 6.53
N MET A 210 3.82 8.31 5.21
CA MET A 210 4.81 9.22 4.63
C MET A 210 4.11 10.50 4.17
N VAL A 211 4.65 11.64 4.57
CA VAL A 211 4.18 12.97 4.15
C VAL A 211 5.18 13.59 3.19
N PHE A 212 4.67 14.38 2.25
CA PHE A 212 5.46 15.05 1.23
C PHE A 212 5.23 16.56 1.32
N LEU A 213 6.33 17.30 1.35
CA LEU A 213 6.35 18.75 1.28
C LEU A 213 6.58 19.18 -0.17
N PRO A 214 5.93 20.26 -0.63
CA PRO A 214 6.22 20.81 -1.94
C PRO A 214 7.68 21.27 -2.03
N ASP A 215 8.32 21.04 -3.18
CA ASP A 215 9.62 21.61 -3.52
C ASP A 215 9.45 23.13 -3.68
N THR A 216 9.69 23.87 -2.59
CA THR A 216 9.67 25.33 -2.60
C THR A 216 11.05 25.83 -2.99
N GLN A 217 11.28 26.09 -4.28
CA GLN A 217 12.40 26.94 -4.70
C GLN A 217 12.25 28.40 -4.23
N ASP A 218 11.06 28.81 -3.78
CA ASP A 218 10.78 30.14 -3.25
C ASP A 218 10.91 30.12 -1.72
N SER A 219 12.06 30.54 -1.23
CA SER A 219 12.45 30.70 0.19
C SER A 219 11.54 31.64 1.01
N ARG A 220 10.36 32.02 0.48
CA ARG A 220 9.37 32.91 1.09
C ARG A 220 8.21 32.19 1.77
N LEU A 221 8.11 30.86 1.64
CA LEU A 221 7.07 30.06 2.33
C LEU A 221 7.53 29.48 3.67
N LEU A 222 8.81 29.60 4.03
CA LEU A 222 9.30 29.18 5.35
C LEU A 222 8.70 30.03 6.48
N ASP A 223 8.32 31.29 6.21
CA ASP A 223 7.58 32.13 7.16
C ASP A 223 6.08 31.73 7.26
N GLU A 224 5.55 30.97 6.30
CA GLU A 224 4.21 30.37 6.38
C GLU A 224 4.23 28.98 7.02
N VAL A 225 5.39 28.38 7.29
CA VAL A 225 5.48 27.15 8.09
C VAL A 225 5.14 27.45 9.56
N GLU A 226 5.47 28.64 10.06
CA GLU A 226 4.98 29.12 11.38
C GLU A 226 3.47 29.43 11.39
N ASN A 227 2.83 29.58 10.22
CA ASN A 227 1.39 29.84 10.05
C ASN A 227 0.60 28.66 9.43
N GLY A 228 1.17 27.45 9.34
CA GLY A 228 0.44 26.28 8.87
C GLY A 228 0.61 25.93 7.39
N SER A 229 1.82 26.02 6.83
CA SER A 229 2.17 25.31 5.59
C SER A 229 2.03 23.80 5.83
N HIS A 230 0.83 23.29 5.55
CA HIS A 230 0.47 21.91 5.73
C HIS A 230 1.18 21.04 4.69
N PRO A 231 1.63 19.82 5.02
CA PRO A 231 2.08 18.87 4.01
C PRO A 231 0.98 18.72 2.94
N ASN A 232 1.39 18.86 1.68
CA ASN A 232 0.46 18.88 0.55
C ASN A 232 -0.01 17.47 0.17
N GLY A 233 0.69 16.43 0.62
CA GLY A 233 0.33 15.06 0.30
C GLY A 233 0.76 14.03 1.32
N VAL A 234 -0.10 13.02 1.49
CA VAL A 234 0.13 11.85 2.34
C VAL A 234 0.04 10.59 1.47
N LEU A 235 1.04 9.71 1.59
CA LEU A 235 1.03 8.37 1.03
C LEU A 235 0.90 7.33 2.15
N ASP A 236 -0.14 6.51 2.08
CA ASP A 236 -0.35 5.36 2.97
C ASP A 236 -0.46 4.07 2.15
N LEU A 237 0.60 3.27 2.16
CA LEU A 237 0.67 1.94 1.52
C LEU A 237 0.21 0.81 2.45
N SER A 238 -0.15 1.11 3.70
CA SER A 238 -0.55 0.16 4.74
C SER A 238 -2.04 0.19 5.05
N SER A 239 -2.78 1.20 4.60
CA SER A 239 -4.20 1.39 4.88
C SER A 239 -5.06 0.15 4.58
N MET A 240 -4.66 -0.68 3.61
CA MET A 240 -5.33 -1.96 3.31
C MET A 240 -5.44 -2.90 4.52
N GLN A 241 -4.70 -2.71 5.61
CA GLN A 241 -4.90 -3.46 6.87
C GLN A 241 -6.33 -3.31 7.43
N PHE A 242 -7.00 -2.21 7.10
CA PHE A 242 -8.40 -1.95 7.45
C PHE A 242 -9.39 -2.46 6.38
N GLY A 243 -8.94 -3.33 5.47
CA GLY A 243 -9.77 -3.96 4.45
C GLY A 243 -10.38 -2.95 3.47
N ASP A 244 -11.67 -3.08 3.21
CA ASP A 244 -12.38 -2.21 2.25
C ASP A 244 -12.48 -0.75 2.75
N ALA A 245 -12.48 -0.51 4.07
CA ALA A 245 -12.45 0.83 4.66
C ALA A 245 -11.09 1.52 4.43
N GLY A 246 -10.02 0.75 4.33
CA GLY A 246 -8.67 1.23 4.04
C GLY A 246 -8.39 1.55 2.57
N ARG A 247 -9.33 1.27 1.65
CA ARG A 247 -9.11 1.51 0.22
C ARG A 247 -9.24 2.99 -0.14
N GLY A 248 -8.23 3.54 -0.81
CA GLY A 248 -8.30 4.90 -1.36
C GLY A 248 -9.29 5.06 -2.51
N LEU A 249 -9.43 6.30 -2.98
CA LEU A 249 -10.33 6.66 -4.09
C LEU A 249 -11.77 6.17 -3.89
N ARG A 250 -12.27 6.28 -2.64
CA ARG A 250 -13.60 5.81 -2.22
C ARG A 250 -13.79 4.31 -2.48
N GLY A 251 -12.89 3.48 -1.96
CA GLY A 251 -13.04 2.02 -2.04
C GLY A 251 -12.47 1.37 -3.30
N ARG A 252 -11.63 2.06 -4.09
CA ARG A 252 -11.15 1.60 -5.40
C ARG A 252 -9.63 1.51 -5.57
N SER A 253 -8.85 2.19 -4.73
CA SER A 253 -7.39 2.13 -4.75
C SER A 253 -6.87 1.14 -3.72
N LEU A 254 -5.65 0.65 -3.92
CA LEU A 254 -4.92 -0.23 -3.00
C LEU A 254 -4.01 0.52 -2.01
N PHE A 255 -4.04 1.85 -2.07
CA PHE A 255 -3.31 2.76 -1.19
C PHE A 255 -4.02 4.12 -1.15
N ILE A 256 -3.64 4.95 -0.19
CA ILE A 256 -4.09 6.34 -0.08
C ILE A 256 -2.99 7.25 -0.61
N LEU A 257 -3.35 8.16 -1.52
CA LEU A 257 -2.52 9.29 -1.93
C LEU A 257 -3.43 10.52 -2.05
N GLN A 258 -3.42 11.38 -1.04
CA GLN A 258 -4.33 12.52 -0.95
C GLN A 258 -3.77 13.67 -0.10
N PRO A 259 -4.38 14.86 -0.14
CA PRO A 259 -4.04 15.96 0.74
C PRO A 259 -4.19 15.61 2.23
N LEU A 260 -3.42 16.26 3.11
CA LEU A 260 -3.40 15.97 4.55
C LEU A 260 -4.78 16.10 5.22
N ASN A 261 -5.55 17.13 4.87
CA ASN A 261 -6.89 17.35 5.41
C ASN A 261 -7.86 16.21 5.02
N GLU A 262 -7.83 15.75 3.78
CA GLU A 262 -8.59 14.59 3.33
C GLU A 262 -8.11 13.30 4.02
N PHE A 263 -6.81 13.18 4.28
CA PHE A 263 -6.23 12.07 5.05
C PHE A 263 -6.71 12.02 6.50
N LYS A 264 -6.82 13.17 7.18
CA LYS A 264 -7.38 13.22 8.52
C LYS A 264 -8.83 12.70 8.55
N VAL A 265 -9.67 13.19 7.64
CA VAL A 265 -11.08 12.73 7.51
C VAL A 265 -11.15 11.22 7.22
N HIS A 266 -10.20 10.69 6.44
CA HIS A 266 -10.11 9.26 6.19
C HIS A 266 -9.78 8.49 7.48
N LEU A 267 -8.80 8.92 8.27
CA LEU A 267 -8.47 8.27 9.55
C LEU A 267 -9.64 8.31 10.54
N GLU A 268 -10.35 9.43 10.62
CA GLU A 268 -11.55 9.59 11.47
C GLU A 268 -12.68 8.62 11.09
N SER A 269 -12.67 8.08 9.86
CA SER A 269 -13.62 7.02 9.47
C SER A 269 -13.20 5.62 9.97
N LEU A 270 -11.91 5.45 10.33
CA LEU A 270 -11.32 4.17 10.70
C LEU A 270 -11.29 3.91 12.22
N ALA A 271 -11.51 4.94 13.04
CA ALA A 271 -11.41 4.89 14.48
C ALA A 271 -12.46 5.80 15.13
N GLN A 272 -12.75 5.64 16.43
CA GLN A 272 -13.63 6.55 17.16
C GLN A 272 -12.96 7.90 17.43
N GLU A 273 -11.67 7.86 17.72
CA GLU A 273 -10.84 9.04 17.95
C GLU A 273 -9.47 8.87 17.26
N VAL A 274 -8.95 9.99 16.76
CA VAL A 274 -7.65 10.06 16.08
C VAL A 274 -6.86 11.21 16.69
N GLU A 275 -5.76 10.89 17.37
CA GLU A 275 -4.86 11.91 17.87
C GLU A 275 -4.05 12.53 16.71
N PRO A 276 -3.74 13.84 16.80
CA PRO A 276 -2.81 14.46 15.87
C PRO A 276 -1.45 13.78 15.93
N PRO A 277 -0.65 13.87 14.86
CA PRO A 277 0.58 13.09 14.80
C PRO A 277 1.58 13.55 15.87
N TYR A 278 2.04 12.63 16.71
CA TYR A 278 2.93 12.95 17.85
C TYR A 278 4.42 12.73 17.55
N GLN A 279 4.74 12.11 16.41
CA GLN A 279 6.13 11.85 16.00
C GLN A 279 6.35 12.22 14.54
N LEU A 280 7.18 13.25 14.33
CA LEU A 280 7.83 13.54 13.06
C LEU A 280 9.26 12.98 13.13
N ALA A 281 9.48 11.85 12.48
CA ALA A 281 10.80 11.24 12.39
C ALA A 281 11.30 11.28 10.96
N ASP A 282 12.61 11.39 10.78
CA ASP A 282 13.20 11.34 9.43
C ASP A 282 13.38 9.90 8.94
N PHE A 283 13.52 8.93 9.86
CA PHE A 283 13.88 7.54 9.53
C PHE A 283 13.26 6.49 10.44
N VAL A 284 12.86 5.36 9.85
CA VAL A 284 12.45 4.15 10.61
C VAL A 284 13.68 3.51 11.26
N ARG A 285 13.59 3.22 12.57
CA ARG A 285 14.67 2.60 13.36
C ARG A 285 14.24 1.23 13.88
N GLY A 286 15.22 0.40 14.27
CA GLY A 286 14.97 -0.86 14.99
C GLY A 286 14.44 -2.02 14.16
N MET A 287 14.47 -1.94 12.83
CA MET A 287 14.03 -3.04 11.97
C MET A 287 15.02 -4.23 12.01
N PRO A 288 14.53 -5.49 12.11
CA PRO A 288 15.37 -6.67 11.97
C PRO A 288 16.17 -6.68 10.66
N MET A 289 17.41 -7.16 10.71
CA MET A 289 18.35 -7.11 9.57
C MET A 289 17.84 -7.87 8.33
N ASP A 290 17.22 -9.04 8.53
CA ASP A 290 16.62 -9.86 7.48
C ASP A 290 15.44 -9.14 6.81
N ARG A 291 14.55 -8.54 7.61
CA ARG A 291 13.44 -7.70 7.12
C ARG A 291 13.96 -6.51 6.33
N MET A 292 15.01 -5.84 6.81
CA MET A 292 15.65 -4.72 6.12
C MET A 292 16.24 -5.15 4.77
N GLN A 293 17.00 -6.26 4.73
CA GLN A 293 17.59 -6.77 3.49
C GLN A 293 16.50 -7.13 2.47
N TRP A 294 15.42 -7.78 2.92
CA TRP A 294 14.29 -8.09 2.06
C TRP A 294 13.63 -6.83 1.47
N LEU A 295 13.38 -5.80 2.28
CA LEU A 295 12.81 -4.53 1.79
C LEU A 295 13.74 -3.79 0.83
N LYS A 296 15.06 -3.80 1.06
CA LYS A 296 16.03 -3.26 0.09
C LYS A 296 15.96 -4.00 -1.25
N ALA A 297 15.82 -5.33 -1.21
CA ALA A 297 15.64 -6.11 -2.44
C ALA A 297 14.31 -5.81 -3.14
N VAL A 298 13.23 -5.52 -2.39
CA VAL A 298 11.96 -5.06 -2.98
C VAL A 298 12.14 -3.69 -3.64
N ALA A 299 12.78 -2.73 -2.95
CA ALA A 299 13.07 -1.40 -3.50
C ALA A 299 13.86 -1.48 -4.81
N GLN A 300 14.88 -2.33 -4.86
CA GLN A 300 15.68 -2.57 -6.07
C GLN A 300 14.84 -3.08 -7.24
N ARG A 301 13.93 -4.04 -7.00
CA ARG A 301 13.00 -4.53 -8.04
C ARG A 301 12.04 -3.44 -8.53
N VAL A 302 11.54 -2.60 -7.63
CA VAL A 302 10.68 -1.46 -7.99
C VAL A 302 11.46 -0.49 -8.88
N LYS A 303 12.71 -0.18 -8.53
CA LYS A 303 13.60 0.65 -9.36
C LYS A 303 13.84 0.05 -10.73
N GLU A 304 14.19 -1.23 -10.81
CA GLU A 304 14.42 -1.91 -12.10
C GLU A 304 13.20 -1.83 -13.03
N ARG A 305 11.98 -2.00 -12.49
CA ARG A 305 10.75 -1.83 -13.28
C ARG A 305 10.52 -0.39 -13.68
N TRP A 306 10.71 0.56 -12.76
CA TRP A 306 10.55 1.98 -13.03
C TRP A 306 11.51 2.46 -14.12
N ASP A 307 12.77 2.06 -14.07
CA ASP A 307 13.77 2.44 -15.07
C ASP A 307 13.42 1.86 -16.45
N LYS A 308 12.76 0.70 -16.49
CA LYS A 308 12.30 0.04 -17.72
C LYS A 308 10.89 0.43 -18.15
N ARG A 309 10.23 1.42 -17.52
CA ARG A 309 8.84 1.80 -17.80
C ARG A 309 8.49 2.10 -19.26
N LYS A 310 9.49 2.52 -20.05
CA LYS A 310 9.35 2.79 -21.49
C LYS A 310 9.11 1.51 -22.31
N ILE A 311 9.49 0.33 -21.79
CA ILE A 311 9.42 -0.97 -22.48
C ILE A 311 8.64 -2.04 -21.71
N GLU A 312 8.65 -2.00 -20.37
CA GLU A 312 7.95 -2.93 -19.49
C GLU A 312 6.76 -2.21 -18.84
N HIS A 313 5.56 -2.47 -19.34
CA HIS A 313 4.33 -1.85 -18.83
C HIS A 313 3.75 -2.64 -17.65
N TRP A 314 2.96 -1.95 -16.83
CA TRP A 314 2.24 -2.53 -15.69
C TRP A 314 0.79 -2.05 -15.66
N CYS A 315 -0.03 -2.78 -14.90
CA CYS A 315 -1.41 -2.39 -14.66
C CYS A 315 -1.50 -1.13 -13.78
N GLY A 316 -2.16 -0.08 -14.27
CA GLY A 316 -2.44 1.18 -13.56
C GLY A 316 -3.42 1.08 -12.38
N HIS A 317 -3.70 -0.13 -11.88
CA HIS A 317 -4.52 -0.38 -10.70
C HIS A 317 -3.81 -1.25 -9.65
N CYS A 318 -3.17 -2.33 -10.09
CA CYS A 318 -2.54 -3.30 -9.18
C CYS A 318 -1.01 -3.40 -9.33
N GLY A 319 -0.39 -2.65 -10.24
CA GLY A 319 1.07 -2.68 -10.48
C GLY A 319 1.61 -3.95 -11.13
N SER A 320 0.75 -4.93 -11.44
CA SER A 320 1.20 -6.18 -12.05
C SER A 320 1.75 -5.95 -13.45
N PRO A 321 2.93 -6.49 -13.80
CA PRO A 321 3.36 -6.60 -15.17
C PRO A 321 2.56 -7.72 -15.87
N GLY A 322 2.71 -7.84 -17.18
CA GLY A 322 2.29 -9.04 -17.88
C GLY A 322 2.12 -8.84 -19.38
N PRO A 323 2.17 -9.94 -20.16
CA PRO A 323 1.70 -9.90 -21.53
C PRO A 323 0.18 -9.67 -21.56
N GLY A 324 -0.31 -9.02 -22.63
CA GLY A 324 -1.75 -8.90 -22.87
C GLY A 324 -2.49 -7.88 -22.01
N LEU A 325 -1.80 -6.89 -21.43
CA LEU A 325 -2.48 -5.79 -20.75
C LEU A 325 -3.35 -5.00 -21.73
N LEU A 326 -4.56 -4.65 -21.29
CA LEU A 326 -5.46 -3.76 -22.00
C LEU A 326 -4.93 -2.33 -21.96
N THR A 327 -4.63 -1.75 -23.11
CA THR A 327 -4.23 -0.34 -23.21
C THR A 327 -5.45 0.58 -23.23
N CYS A 328 -5.37 1.72 -22.54
CA CYS A 328 -6.38 2.77 -22.63
C CYS A 328 -6.51 3.27 -24.07
N SER A 329 -7.71 3.20 -24.64
CA SER A 329 -7.95 3.58 -26.04
C SER A 329 -7.74 5.07 -26.33
N LYS A 330 -7.87 5.93 -25.30
CA LYS A 330 -7.69 7.37 -25.42
C LYS A 330 -6.21 7.77 -25.42
N CYS A 331 -5.52 7.61 -24.29
CA CYS A 331 -4.14 8.09 -24.16
C CYS A 331 -3.06 7.14 -24.70
N LYS A 332 -3.40 5.85 -24.89
CA LYS A 332 -2.48 4.78 -25.32
C LYS A 332 -1.23 4.59 -24.44
N SER A 333 -1.20 5.20 -23.26
CA SER A 333 -0.06 5.26 -22.35
C SER A 333 -0.36 4.70 -20.95
N ALA A 334 -1.56 4.12 -20.76
CA ALA A 334 -1.93 3.43 -19.54
C ALA A 334 -2.39 2.02 -19.89
N TRP A 335 -2.02 1.04 -19.05
CA TRP A 335 -2.28 -0.37 -19.26
C TRP A 335 -3.01 -0.97 -18.06
N PHE A 336 -3.81 -2.00 -18.27
CA PHE A 336 -4.63 -2.63 -17.22
C PHE A 336 -4.70 -4.14 -17.41
N CYS A 337 -4.80 -4.92 -16.33
CA CYS A 337 -4.99 -6.38 -16.43
C CYS A 337 -6.30 -6.74 -17.15
N GLY A 338 -7.30 -5.87 -17.11
CA GLY A 338 -8.59 -6.05 -17.77
C GLY A 338 -9.55 -4.90 -17.50
N PRO A 339 -10.81 -5.00 -18.00
CA PRO A 339 -11.81 -3.94 -17.87
C PRO A 339 -12.12 -3.54 -16.42
N ASP A 340 -12.12 -4.49 -15.49
CA ASP A 340 -12.39 -4.23 -14.08
C ASP A 340 -11.32 -3.33 -13.44
N HIS A 341 -10.04 -3.62 -13.70
CA HIS A 341 -8.93 -2.80 -13.23
C HIS A 341 -8.93 -1.41 -13.90
N GLN A 342 -9.27 -1.32 -15.19
CA GLN A 342 -9.44 -0.04 -15.86
C GLN A 342 -10.55 0.79 -15.22
N LYS A 343 -11.70 0.17 -14.92
CA LYS A 343 -12.84 0.83 -14.26
C LYS A 343 -12.51 1.26 -12.83
N ALA A 344 -11.75 0.45 -12.08
CA ALA A 344 -11.31 0.77 -10.73
C ALA A 344 -10.35 1.98 -10.72
N ALA A 345 -9.40 2.02 -11.66
CA ALA A 345 -8.44 3.13 -11.80
C ALA A 345 -9.03 4.39 -12.46
N TRP A 346 -10.14 4.27 -13.19
CA TRP A 346 -10.70 5.37 -13.99
C TRP A 346 -10.93 6.68 -13.22
N PRO A 347 -11.45 6.70 -11.97
CA PRO A 347 -11.65 7.94 -11.24
C PRO A 347 -10.39 8.80 -11.07
N PHE A 348 -9.23 8.16 -10.94
CA PHE A 348 -7.93 8.80 -10.93
C PHE A 348 -7.41 9.03 -12.35
N HIS A 349 -7.37 7.98 -13.18
CA HIS A 349 -6.77 8.03 -14.51
C HIS A 349 -7.40 9.11 -15.40
N LYS A 350 -8.72 9.32 -15.33
CA LYS A 350 -9.42 10.32 -16.17
C LYS A 350 -8.91 11.75 -16.00
N LYS A 351 -8.28 12.07 -14.85
CA LYS A 351 -7.70 13.40 -14.58
C LYS A 351 -6.42 13.65 -15.37
N TYR A 352 -5.73 12.58 -15.76
CA TYR A 352 -4.42 12.61 -16.42
C TYR A 352 -4.42 11.96 -17.80
N CYS A 353 -5.57 11.44 -18.23
CA CYS A 353 -5.75 10.82 -19.53
C CYS A 353 -5.91 11.89 -20.60
N GLN A 354 -4.80 12.24 -21.25
CA GLN A 354 -4.76 13.14 -22.40
C GLN A 354 -5.11 12.39 -23.68
#